data_AF-A0A2M8PXU0-F1
#
_entry.id   AF-A0A2M8PXU0-F1
#
_cell.length_a   1.000
_cell.length_b   1.000
_cell.length_c   1.000
_cell.angle_alpha   90.00
_cell.angle_beta   90.00
_cell.angle_gamma   90.00
#
_symmetry.space_group_name_H-M   'P 1'
#
loop_
_entity.id
_entity.type
_entity.pdbx_description
1 polymer ?
#
loop_
_entity_poly.entity_id
_entity_poly.type
_entity_poly.pdbx_seq_one_letter_code
_entity_poly.pdbx_strand_id
1 'polypeptide(L)'
;MWWRLCAMIMLILMLVVGTAYAQDGSTNTQTYENTQLGIVFELPDGWTEESINNRLTLGTPTELERIRAGLPPQNLVVSVVMGTYTDLRLTSASDIINRVRQLVPSGISAPDPYTVTYGESINGYETQFVIEDSAIMTRVSLLTATDGRVAIIRGIGPVATWETIQAPLLDAILNSVQFIPTENMVDPLSSINDSDGGVQWHYQLLQGRDQLPVEIGGIAIDSSGVVYVAAGPRGFLALEKDTGDFINVLGPIFADDNFVDVDLSPDERLYFANANNRSGLRVVITDRAGNFLNTFGSGGDASGEFAPNMPRTIAITARGDVWLVSEGHAEPPTNRLYRFDLNGNLLSAIDLDTVSPNLANVRLAVNRTEDRIYVIGEQGGFHVLSWSGEVIARNLSRPFLDAAVPTDITISPFNGNLIIATRNEGFLLMSPQGVVLDRFGYLYDAERGGRFYPGEYLFPKGIATTTDGWVFFGETNSDTGFAQVQAFTFVGEGRLPIPQRTPPITDTPNFTTELASGGDIRFGVSVRGELNNNSNRHDYTFFAEAGDRITITMRKVNPDGILDTWLFLYDSNYNELAQNDDVTQPIEGLTETDSLITFTIPSNGSYIVRATRFGGNGIYELVVTRE
;
A
#
# COMPACT_ATOMS: atom_id res chain seq x y z
N MET A 1 -11.88 24.60 77.88
CA MET A 1 -11.50 24.35 76.49
C MET A 1 -12.48 25.13 75.61
N TRP A 2 -12.15 26.26 74.99
CA TRP A 2 -11.24 26.42 73.82
C TRP A 2 -11.75 25.59 72.61
N TRP A 3 -11.94 26.03 71.36
CA TRP A 3 -12.03 27.33 70.63
C TRP A 3 -12.37 26.97 69.14
N ARG A 4 -12.92 27.80 68.21
CA ARG A 4 -13.49 29.17 68.19
C ARG A 4 -14.36 29.38 66.90
N LEU A 5 -14.84 30.62 66.70
CA LEU A 5 -15.25 31.39 65.50
C LEU A 5 -14.72 30.94 64.09
N CYS A 6 -15.19 31.38 62.90
CA CYS A 6 -16.25 32.23 62.29
C CYS A 6 -15.64 32.92 61.03
N ALA A 7 -16.50 33.43 60.12
CA ALA A 7 -16.21 34.31 58.95
C ALA A 7 -15.53 33.62 57.73
N MET A 8 -15.92 33.83 56.45
CA MET A 8 -16.45 34.99 55.69
C MET A 8 -15.39 36.07 55.43
N ILE A 9 -15.51 36.82 54.30
CA ILE A 9 -14.74 38.02 53.85
C ILE A 9 -13.66 37.69 52.76
N MET A 10 -13.50 38.43 51.64
CA MET A 10 -14.25 39.57 51.08
C MET A 10 -14.23 39.61 49.54
N LEU A 11 -15.23 40.28 48.97
CA LEU A 11 -15.18 40.97 47.69
C LEU A 11 -14.17 42.15 47.77
N ILE A 12 -13.34 42.38 46.75
CA ILE A 12 -12.69 43.69 46.54
C ILE A 12 -13.10 44.23 45.18
N LEU A 13 -13.70 45.41 45.20
CA LEU A 13 -14.13 46.17 44.03
C LEU A 13 -13.48 47.55 44.19
N MET A 14 -12.54 47.89 43.32
CA MET A 14 -11.98 49.25 43.22
C MET A 14 -11.94 49.68 41.76
N LEU A 15 -12.79 50.65 41.43
CA LEU A 15 -12.62 51.46 40.24
C LEU A 15 -11.36 52.31 40.39
N VAL A 16 -10.55 52.36 39.34
CA VAL A 16 -9.68 53.51 39.05
C VAL A 16 -10.08 54.04 37.68
N VAL A 17 -10.54 55.29 37.63
CA VAL A 17 -10.81 56.01 36.38
C VAL A 17 -9.72 57.08 36.25
N GLY A 18 -8.91 57.01 35.19
CA GLY A 18 -7.76 57.91 35.05
C GLY A 18 -6.90 57.72 33.79
N THR A 19 -7.48 58.02 32.62
CA THR A 19 -6.80 58.48 31.38
C THR A 19 -5.61 57.68 30.80
N ALA A 20 -5.92 56.94 29.73
CA ALA A 20 -5.13 56.65 28.53
C ALA A 20 -3.60 56.88 28.52
N TYR A 21 -2.84 55.83 28.20
CA TYR A 21 -1.98 55.75 27.00
C TYR A 21 -1.64 54.28 26.65
N ALA A 22 -1.43 54.02 25.36
CA ALA A 22 -0.96 52.77 24.72
C ALA A 22 -1.91 51.55 24.73
N GLN A 23 -1.93 50.84 23.59
CA GLN A 23 -2.66 49.59 23.37
C GLN A 23 -2.00 48.42 24.10
N ASP A 24 -2.80 47.46 24.56
CA ASP A 24 -2.41 46.06 24.48
C ASP A 24 -3.51 45.31 23.75
N GLY A 25 -3.13 44.64 22.66
CA GLY A 25 -4.04 44.16 21.63
C GLY A 25 -4.50 42.72 21.87
N SER A 26 -5.06 42.42 23.03
CA SER A 26 -5.66 41.10 23.28
C SER A 26 -6.96 40.97 22.47
N THR A 27 -6.85 40.55 21.21
CA THR A 27 -7.95 39.90 20.51
C THR A 27 -8.36 38.70 21.36
N ASN A 28 -9.58 38.64 21.89
CA ASN A 28 -10.01 37.34 22.39
C ASN A 28 -10.18 36.45 21.15
N THR A 29 -9.73 35.22 21.31
CA THR A 29 -9.82 34.17 20.31
C THR A 29 -10.44 32.95 20.97
N GLN A 30 -11.04 32.09 20.17
CA GLN A 30 -11.60 30.84 20.62
C GLN A 30 -10.87 29.71 19.91
N THR A 31 -10.22 28.84 20.67
CA THR A 31 -9.63 27.61 20.14
C THR A 31 -10.72 26.77 19.49
N TYR A 32 -10.65 26.62 18.17
CA TYR A 32 -11.49 25.71 17.41
C TYR A 32 -10.75 24.42 17.16
N GLU A 33 -11.30 23.32 17.65
CA GLU A 33 -10.75 21.97 17.50
C GLU A 33 -11.71 21.12 16.68
N ASN A 34 -11.20 20.47 15.63
CA ASN A 34 -11.93 19.46 14.89
C ASN A 34 -11.14 18.17 14.89
N THR A 35 -11.48 17.30 15.84
CA THR A 35 -10.88 15.97 16.04
C THR A 35 -11.09 15.04 14.85
N GLN A 36 -12.20 15.13 14.11
CA GLN A 36 -12.42 14.28 12.93
C GLN A 36 -11.47 14.62 11.78
N LEU A 37 -11.20 15.92 11.57
CA LEU A 37 -10.24 16.43 10.60
C LEU A 37 -8.79 16.43 11.14
N GLY A 38 -8.62 16.36 12.45
CA GLY A 38 -7.33 16.39 13.14
C GLY A 38 -6.63 17.73 12.99
N ILE A 39 -7.36 18.83 13.13
CA ILE A 39 -6.84 20.20 13.03
C ILE A 39 -7.39 21.06 14.17
N VAL A 40 -6.54 21.94 14.71
CA VAL A 40 -6.91 22.96 15.70
C VAL A 40 -6.32 24.31 15.27
N PHE A 41 -7.02 25.40 15.55
CA PHE A 41 -6.56 26.78 15.32
C PHE A 41 -7.37 27.77 16.16
N GLU A 42 -6.90 29.01 16.26
CA GLU A 42 -7.60 30.09 16.96
C GLU A 42 -8.56 30.83 16.02
N LEU A 43 -9.86 30.84 16.37
CA LEU A 43 -10.87 31.66 15.71
C LEU A 43 -10.88 33.09 16.26
N PRO A 44 -11.01 34.13 15.40
CA PRO A 44 -11.24 35.49 15.86
C PRO A 44 -12.58 35.67 16.58
N ASP A 45 -12.65 36.63 17.51
CA ASP A 45 -13.88 37.02 18.20
C ASP A 45 -15.09 37.19 17.26
N GLY A 46 -16.20 36.52 17.58
CA GLY A 46 -17.47 36.61 16.84
C GLY A 46 -17.50 35.85 15.50
N TRP A 47 -16.49 35.04 15.20
CA TRP A 47 -16.52 34.10 14.08
C TRP A 47 -17.23 32.79 14.45
N THR A 48 -17.71 32.12 13.42
CA THR A 48 -18.39 30.82 13.48
C THR A 48 -17.98 29.98 12.28
N GLU A 49 -18.21 28.68 12.35
CA GLU A 49 -17.93 27.70 11.33
C GLU A 49 -19.20 27.12 10.66
N GLU A 50 -19.03 26.63 9.44
CA GLU A 50 -19.99 25.80 8.72
C GLU A 50 -19.23 24.67 8.00
N SER A 51 -19.63 23.42 8.22
CA SER A 51 -19.00 22.23 7.63
C SER A 51 -19.96 21.54 6.68
N ILE A 52 -19.55 21.38 5.41
CA ILE A 52 -20.32 20.71 4.36
C ILE A 52 -19.35 19.89 3.50
N ASN A 53 -19.61 18.59 3.31
CA ASN A 53 -18.83 17.68 2.46
C ASN A 53 -17.31 17.74 2.72
N ASN A 54 -16.89 17.61 3.99
CA ASN A 54 -15.50 17.72 4.46
C ASN A 54 -14.78 19.06 4.14
N ARG A 55 -15.53 20.10 3.74
CA ARG A 55 -15.04 21.47 3.64
C ARG A 55 -15.56 22.32 4.79
N LEU A 56 -14.64 22.88 5.54
CA LEU A 56 -14.91 23.87 6.57
C LEU A 56 -14.94 25.27 5.93
N THR A 57 -15.88 26.10 6.37
CA THR A 57 -15.98 27.53 6.01
C THR A 57 -16.14 28.35 7.29
N LEU A 58 -15.34 29.39 7.44
CA LEU A 58 -15.19 30.20 8.64
C LEU A 58 -15.44 31.67 8.28
N GLY A 59 -16.16 32.37 9.15
CA GLY A 59 -16.45 33.80 8.98
C GLY A 59 -17.37 34.30 10.08
N THR A 60 -17.72 35.58 10.06
CA THR A 60 -18.83 36.05 10.88
C THR A 60 -20.15 35.45 10.37
N PRO A 61 -21.17 35.24 11.23
CA PRO A 61 -22.46 34.68 10.81
C PRO A 61 -23.08 35.38 9.60
N THR A 62 -22.95 36.72 9.53
CA THR A 62 -23.41 37.54 8.42
C THR A 62 -22.69 37.21 7.10
N GLU A 63 -21.39 36.96 7.11
CA GLU A 63 -20.67 36.56 5.90
C GLU A 63 -21.04 35.14 5.46
N LEU A 64 -21.21 34.19 6.39
CA LEU A 64 -21.64 32.82 6.05
C LEU A 64 -23.04 32.83 5.42
N GLU A 65 -23.97 33.66 5.90
CA GLU A 65 -25.28 33.88 5.25
C GLU A 65 -25.15 34.46 3.83
N ARG A 66 -24.23 35.41 3.60
CA ARG A 66 -23.96 35.94 2.25
C ARG A 66 -23.43 34.87 1.30
N ILE A 67 -22.50 34.04 1.76
CA ILE A 67 -21.93 32.93 0.97
C ILE A 67 -23.01 31.90 0.63
N ARG A 68 -23.89 31.54 1.57
CA ARG A 68 -25.07 30.69 1.31
C ARG A 68 -26.03 31.29 0.30
N ALA A 69 -26.18 32.61 0.27
CA ALA A 69 -26.98 33.34 -0.72
C ALA A 69 -26.27 33.52 -2.09
N GLY A 70 -25.05 33.00 -2.27
CA GLY A 70 -24.27 33.15 -3.51
C GLY A 70 -23.75 34.58 -3.76
N LEU A 71 -23.68 35.41 -2.72
CA LEU A 71 -23.20 36.79 -2.79
C LEU A 71 -21.70 36.87 -2.50
N PRO A 72 -20.95 37.82 -3.12
CA PRO A 72 -19.54 38.01 -2.81
C PRO A 72 -19.34 38.46 -1.35
N PRO A 73 -18.25 38.04 -0.69
CA PRO A 73 -17.98 38.42 0.69
C PRO A 73 -17.67 39.92 0.82
N GLN A 74 -18.04 40.51 1.95
CA GLN A 74 -17.70 41.89 2.31
C GLN A 74 -16.58 41.97 3.36
N ASN A 75 -16.26 40.86 4.02
CA ASN A 75 -15.14 40.72 4.95
C ASN A 75 -14.33 39.45 4.61
N LEU A 76 -13.36 39.07 5.44
CA LEU A 76 -12.65 37.80 5.25
C LEU A 76 -13.62 36.63 5.48
N VAL A 77 -13.62 35.69 4.54
CA VAL A 77 -14.12 34.32 4.71
C VAL A 77 -12.94 33.39 4.48
N VAL A 78 -12.77 32.40 5.36
CA VAL A 78 -11.72 31.37 5.22
C VAL A 78 -12.37 30.03 4.93
N SER A 79 -11.88 29.28 3.97
CA SER A 79 -12.28 27.89 3.75
C SER A 79 -11.09 26.97 3.93
N VAL A 80 -11.28 25.90 4.71
CA VAL A 80 -10.28 24.86 4.95
C VAL A 80 -10.79 23.56 4.35
N VAL A 81 -9.98 22.93 3.50
CA VAL A 81 -10.19 21.59 2.97
C VAL A 81 -9.01 20.74 3.39
N MET A 82 -9.29 19.64 4.08
CA MET A 82 -8.29 18.65 4.46
C MET A 82 -8.17 17.57 3.40
N GLY A 83 -6.98 16.99 3.29
CA GLY A 83 -6.72 15.79 2.51
C GLY A 83 -5.35 15.21 2.86
N THR A 84 -4.86 14.33 2.01
CA THR A 84 -3.53 13.73 2.10
C THR A 84 -2.67 14.08 0.89
N TYR A 85 -1.37 13.80 0.99
CA TYR A 85 -0.47 13.81 -0.17
C TYR A 85 -1.01 12.89 -1.28
N THR A 86 -1.63 11.75 -0.93
CA THR A 86 -2.27 10.82 -1.86
C THR A 86 -3.46 11.46 -2.59
N ASP A 87 -4.40 12.06 -1.86
CA ASP A 87 -5.60 12.71 -2.44
C ASP A 87 -5.24 13.86 -3.38
N LEU A 88 -4.17 14.59 -3.06
CA LEU A 88 -3.69 15.71 -3.87
C LEU A 88 -2.62 15.30 -4.90
N ARG A 89 -2.23 14.02 -4.97
CA ARG A 89 -1.19 13.47 -5.86
C ARG A 89 0.16 14.16 -5.71
N LEU A 90 0.51 14.50 -4.48
CA LEU A 90 1.74 15.19 -4.11
C LEU A 90 2.83 14.14 -3.86
N THR A 91 3.78 14.05 -4.78
CA THR A 91 4.97 13.18 -4.64
C THR A 91 6.26 14.00 -4.49
N SER A 92 6.21 15.26 -4.91
CA SER A 92 7.33 16.19 -4.94
C SER A 92 6.93 17.60 -4.48
N ALA A 93 7.92 18.43 -4.13
CA ALA A 93 7.70 19.86 -3.88
C ALA A 93 7.14 20.59 -5.11
N SER A 94 7.51 20.16 -6.32
CA SER A 94 6.98 20.70 -7.58
C SER A 94 5.49 20.40 -7.75
N ASP A 95 5.01 19.25 -7.27
CA ASP A 95 3.58 18.92 -7.29
C ASP A 95 2.81 19.84 -6.37
N ILE A 96 3.37 20.20 -5.20
CA ILE A 96 2.73 21.15 -4.27
C ILE A 96 2.62 22.53 -4.91
N ILE A 97 3.68 23.04 -5.53
CA ILE A 97 3.67 24.30 -6.28
C ILE A 97 2.61 24.24 -7.41
N ASN A 98 2.60 23.17 -8.20
CA ASN A 98 1.65 23.00 -9.29
C ASN A 98 0.20 22.87 -8.78
N ARG A 99 -0.02 22.22 -7.63
CA ARG A 99 -1.32 22.14 -6.98
C ARG A 99 -1.79 23.51 -6.52
N VAL A 100 -0.92 24.32 -5.90
CA VAL A 100 -1.25 25.71 -5.54
C VAL A 100 -1.56 26.57 -6.77
N ARG A 101 -0.84 26.39 -7.89
CA ARG A 101 -1.21 27.02 -9.19
C ARG A 101 -2.59 26.56 -9.68
N GLN A 102 -2.90 25.26 -9.63
CA GLN A 102 -4.20 24.72 -10.03
C GLN A 102 -5.38 25.20 -9.16
N LEU A 103 -5.12 25.66 -7.94
CA LEU A 103 -6.14 26.23 -7.06
C LEU A 103 -6.54 27.67 -7.47
N VAL A 104 -5.75 28.32 -8.34
CA VAL A 104 -6.10 29.58 -9.01
C VAL A 104 -7.12 29.31 -10.14
N PRO A 105 -8.25 30.02 -10.21
CA PRO A 105 -9.23 29.86 -11.29
C PRO A 105 -8.64 30.11 -12.68
N SER A 106 -9.03 29.29 -13.65
CA SER A 106 -8.58 29.45 -15.04
C SER A 106 -8.97 30.82 -15.61
N GLY A 107 -8.01 31.49 -16.27
CA GLY A 107 -8.18 32.84 -16.81
C GLY A 107 -7.77 33.97 -15.86
N ILE A 108 -7.50 33.68 -14.58
CA ILE A 108 -6.96 34.66 -13.63
C ILE A 108 -5.43 34.60 -13.63
N SER A 109 -4.78 35.76 -13.67
CA SER A 109 -3.33 35.89 -13.51
C SER A 109 -2.95 35.91 -12.03
N ALA A 110 -2.00 35.08 -11.63
CA ALA A 110 -1.46 35.00 -10.27
C ALA A 110 0.07 34.98 -10.29
N PRO A 111 0.75 35.48 -9.25
CA PRO A 111 2.18 35.23 -9.04
C PRO A 111 2.46 33.74 -8.87
N ASP A 112 3.70 33.34 -9.18
CA ASP A 112 4.16 31.98 -8.87
C ASP A 112 4.12 31.71 -7.35
N PRO A 113 3.70 30.50 -6.92
CA PRO A 113 3.64 30.18 -5.50
C PRO A 113 5.00 30.24 -4.81
N TYR A 114 5.04 30.88 -3.64
CA TYR A 114 6.23 30.97 -2.78
C TYR A 114 6.09 30.08 -1.55
N THR A 115 7.23 29.70 -0.96
CA THR A 115 7.28 28.91 0.28
C THR A 115 6.84 29.75 1.48
N VAL A 116 6.03 29.16 2.35
CA VAL A 116 5.58 29.74 3.62
C VAL A 116 5.86 28.78 4.78
N THR A 117 6.09 29.35 5.96
CA THR A 117 6.15 28.62 7.23
C THR A 117 5.28 29.36 8.23
N TYR A 118 4.36 28.65 8.88
CA TYR A 118 3.45 29.18 9.90
C TYR A 118 3.60 28.41 11.22
N GLY A 119 3.36 29.11 12.33
CA GLY A 119 3.57 28.55 13.67
C GLY A 119 5.02 28.12 13.89
N GLU A 120 5.24 27.04 14.66
CA GLU A 120 6.60 26.58 14.97
C GLU A 120 7.24 25.70 13.88
N SER A 121 6.46 25.06 13.00
CA SER A 121 6.99 24.05 12.05
C SER A 121 6.12 23.71 10.83
N ILE A 122 4.97 24.35 10.61
CA ILE A 122 4.09 24.00 9.48
C ILE A 122 4.60 24.69 8.22
N ASN A 123 5.05 23.91 7.25
CA ASN A 123 5.53 24.41 5.96
C ASN A 123 4.42 24.31 4.91
N GLY A 124 4.57 25.07 3.83
CA GLY A 124 3.62 25.06 2.72
C GLY A 124 4.04 25.93 1.55
N TYR A 125 3.13 26.05 0.59
CA TYR A 125 3.25 26.97 -0.54
C TYR A 125 2.00 27.84 -0.63
N GLU A 126 2.19 29.11 -1.02
CA GLU A 126 1.13 30.10 -1.08
C GLU A 126 1.19 30.93 -2.36
N THR A 127 0.02 31.32 -2.89
CA THR A 127 -0.11 32.43 -3.84
C THR A 127 -1.36 33.25 -3.55
N GLN A 128 -1.41 34.49 -4.05
CA GLN A 128 -2.58 35.38 -3.95
C GLN A 128 -2.90 36.05 -5.28
N PHE A 129 -4.18 36.23 -5.57
CA PHE A 129 -4.68 36.73 -6.85
C PHE A 129 -6.01 37.49 -6.70
N VAL A 130 -6.30 38.34 -7.69
CA VAL A 130 -7.53 39.15 -7.74
C VAL A 130 -8.49 38.59 -8.78
N ILE A 131 -9.76 38.45 -8.41
CA ILE A 131 -10.86 38.16 -9.33
C ILE A 131 -11.47 39.51 -9.74
N GLU A 132 -10.96 40.08 -10.83
CA GLU A 132 -11.18 41.48 -11.23
C GLU A 132 -12.67 41.86 -11.33
N ASP A 133 -13.50 41.01 -11.95
CA ASP A 133 -14.95 41.22 -12.12
C ASP A 133 -15.74 41.40 -10.81
N SER A 134 -15.16 40.97 -9.67
CA SER A 134 -15.81 41.02 -8.35
C SER A 134 -15.05 41.88 -7.33
N ALA A 135 -13.88 42.42 -7.68
CA ALA A 135 -12.97 43.12 -6.77
C ALA A 135 -12.64 42.32 -5.48
N ILE A 136 -12.55 40.99 -5.60
CA ILE A 136 -12.21 40.07 -4.52
C ILE A 136 -10.75 39.63 -4.65
N MET A 137 -10.00 39.73 -3.57
CA MET A 137 -8.69 39.09 -3.40
C MET A 137 -8.90 37.69 -2.83
N THR A 138 -8.13 36.72 -3.33
CA THR A 138 -8.05 35.37 -2.78
C THR A 138 -6.60 35.02 -2.53
N ARG A 139 -6.29 34.53 -1.31
CA ARG A 139 -5.00 33.93 -0.95
C ARG A 139 -5.21 32.46 -0.67
N VAL A 140 -4.38 31.61 -1.27
CA VAL A 140 -4.46 30.16 -1.16
C VAL A 140 -3.13 29.62 -0.66
N SER A 141 -3.17 29.05 0.54
CA SER A 141 -2.04 28.40 1.20
C SER A 141 -2.31 26.88 1.22
N LEU A 142 -1.37 26.07 0.73
CA LEU A 142 -1.38 24.62 0.91
C LEU A 142 -0.32 24.27 1.96
N LEU A 143 -0.79 23.91 3.15
CA LEU A 143 0.03 23.58 4.31
C LEU A 143 0.19 22.07 4.44
N THR A 144 1.36 21.62 4.86
CA THR A 144 1.74 20.20 4.92
C THR A 144 2.01 19.76 6.35
N ALA A 145 1.38 18.67 6.77
CA ALA A 145 1.66 17.99 8.03
C ALA A 145 2.80 16.96 7.88
N THR A 146 3.46 16.61 8.98
CA THR A 146 4.56 15.63 9.02
C THR A 146 4.11 14.18 8.82
N ASP A 147 2.80 13.91 8.96
CA ASP A 147 2.16 12.61 8.80
C ASP A 147 1.57 12.38 7.39
N GLY A 148 1.85 13.27 6.44
CA GLY A 148 1.36 13.17 5.07
C GLY A 148 -0.07 13.72 4.86
N ARG A 149 -0.66 14.37 5.87
CA ARG A 149 -1.85 15.22 5.67
C ARG A 149 -1.51 16.58 5.09
N VAL A 150 -2.51 17.20 4.47
CA VAL A 150 -2.45 18.56 3.92
C VAL A 150 -3.72 19.33 4.23
N ALA A 151 -3.56 20.63 4.44
CA ALA A 151 -4.66 21.58 4.57
C ALA A 151 -4.56 22.60 3.44
N ILE A 152 -5.55 22.65 2.55
CA ILE A 152 -5.75 23.76 1.63
C ILE A 152 -6.58 24.81 2.36
N ILE A 153 -5.97 25.96 2.64
CA ILE A 153 -6.61 27.09 3.30
C ILE A 153 -6.76 28.21 2.26
N ARG A 154 -8.00 28.65 2.04
CA ARG A 154 -8.34 29.76 1.14
C ARG A 154 -8.94 30.91 1.93
N GLY A 155 -8.25 32.03 1.98
CA GLY A 155 -8.82 33.30 2.45
C GLY A 155 -9.37 34.10 1.28
N ILE A 156 -10.59 34.63 1.43
CA ILE A 156 -11.32 35.35 0.38
C ILE A 156 -11.89 36.64 0.99
N GLY A 157 -11.70 37.79 0.35
CA GLY A 157 -12.20 39.08 0.85
C GLY A 157 -12.01 40.24 -0.13
N PRO A 158 -12.55 41.44 0.17
CA PRO A 158 -12.48 42.58 -0.74
C PRO A 158 -11.06 43.15 -0.89
N VAL A 159 -10.65 43.42 -2.14
CA VAL A 159 -9.34 44.02 -2.46
C VAL A 159 -9.11 45.34 -1.73
N ALA A 160 -10.16 46.15 -1.58
CA ALA A 160 -10.07 47.51 -1.03
C ALA A 160 -9.59 47.60 0.43
N THR A 161 -9.71 46.52 1.21
CA THR A 161 -9.23 46.45 2.60
C THR A 161 -8.24 45.32 2.86
N TRP A 162 -7.92 44.50 1.85
CA TRP A 162 -7.17 43.24 2.01
C TRP A 162 -5.90 43.38 2.84
N GLU A 163 -4.98 44.23 2.40
CA GLU A 163 -3.67 44.42 3.04
C GLU A 163 -3.76 45.03 4.46
N THR A 164 -4.85 45.75 4.77
CA THR A 164 -4.99 46.50 6.03
C THR A 164 -5.88 45.82 7.06
N ILE A 165 -6.72 44.86 6.66
CA ILE A 165 -7.69 44.20 7.54
C ILE A 165 -7.67 42.67 7.36
N GLN A 166 -7.89 42.15 6.15
CA GLN A 166 -8.12 40.71 5.95
C GLN A 166 -6.83 39.88 5.95
N ALA A 167 -5.75 40.35 5.33
CA ALA A 167 -4.49 39.62 5.28
C ALA A 167 -3.86 39.41 6.67
N PRO A 168 -3.78 40.44 7.56
CA PRO A 168 -3.30 40.25 8.93
C PRO A 168 -4.18 39.30 9.76
N LEU A 169 -5.50 39.34 9.56
CA LEU A 169 -6.44 38.45 10.27
C LEU A 169 -6.26 36.98 9.86
N LEU A 170 -6.06 36.75 8.56
CA LEU A 170 -5.77 35.44 8.01
C LEU A 170 -4.39 34.94 8.44
N ASP A 171 -3.38 35.81 8.52
CA ASP A 171 -2.05 35.44 9.04
C ASP A 171 -2.10 35.06 10.53
N ALA A 172 -2.96 35.68 11.33
CA ALA A 172 -3.18 35.27 12.72
C ALA A 172 -3.79 33.85 12.80
N ILE A 173 -4.80 33.55 11.97
CA ILE A 173 -5.38 32.20 11.88
C ILE A 173 -4.32 31.20 11.43
N LEU A 174 -3.61 31.46 10.33
CA LEU A 174 -2.58 30.56 9.77
C LEU A 174 -1.46 30.25 10.77
N ASN A 175 -0.98 31.24 11.53
CA ASN A 175 0.04 31.04 12.56
C ASN A 175 -0.44 30.25 13.79
N SER A 176 -1.76 30.13 13.99
CA SER A 176 -2.34 29.34 15.08
C SER A 176 -2.68 27.90 14.68
N VAL A 177 -2.60 27.55 13.39
CA VAL A 177 -2.90 26.19 12.91
C VAL A 177 -1.94 25.18 13.54
N GLN A 178 -2.50 24.08 14.03
CA GLN A 178 -1.76 22.88 14.40
C GLN A 178 -2.49 21.64 13.86
N PHE A 179 -1.73 20.67 13.36
CA PHE A 179 -2.26 19.36 13.03
C PHE A 179 -2.21 18.49 14.29
N ILE A 180 -3.37 18.01 14.73
CA ILE A 180 -3.52 17.11 15.88
C ILE A 180 -3.89 15.69 15.39
N PRO A 181 -3.73 14.65 16.22
CA PRO A 181 -4.28 13.32 15.94
C PRO A 181 -5.79 13.39 15.65
N THR A 182 -6.29 12.53 14.77
CA THR A 182 -7.74 12.45 14.53
C THR A 182 -8.44 11.62 15.60
N GLU A 183 -9.76 11.78 15.76
CA GLU A 183 -10.59 11.03 16.72
C GLU A 183 -10.52 9.50 16.48
N ASN A 184 -10.31 9.12 15.23
CA ASN A 184 -10.09 7.73 14.80
C ASN A 184 -8.68 7.19 15.13
N MET A 185 -7.80 7.97 15.77
CA MET A 185 -6.48 7.53 16.24
C MET A 185 -6.42 7.18 17.73
N VAL A 186 -7.58 7.03 18.39
CA VAL A 186 -7.65 6.29 19.66
C VAL A 186 -7.63 4.79 19.36
N ASP A 187 -6.40 4.26 19.25
CA ASP A 187 -6.07 2.86 18.92
C ASP A 187 -6.67 2.32 17.61
N PRO A 188 -6.19 2.81 16.44
CA PRO A 188 -6.62 2.28 15.16
C PRO A 188 -6.21 0.80 14.98
N LEU A 189 -5.13 0.38 15.65
CA LEU A 189 -4.56 -0.96 15.55
C LEU A 189 -5.51 -2.05 16.06
N SER A 190 -6.22 -1.83 17.17
CA SER A 190 -7.25 -2.79 17.65
C SER A 190 -8.56 -2.77 16.87
N SER A 191 -8.73 -1.84 15.92
CA SER A 191 -9.89 -1.78 15.01
C SER A 191 -9.67 -2.53 13.68
N ILE A 192 -8.41 -2.85 13.33
CA ILE A 192 -8.08 -3.59 12.10
C ILE A 192 -8.58 -5.04 12.25
N ASN A 193 -9.50 -5.41 11.36
CA ASN A 193 -9.97 -6.78 11.15
C ASN A 193 -9.47 -7.31 9.81
N ASP A 194 -9.79 -8.57 9.53
CA ASP A 194 -9.36 -9.31 8.33
C ASP A 194 -9.92 -8.74 6.99
N SER A 195 -10.69 -7.64 7.00
CA SER A 195 -11.07 -6.89 5.79
C SER A 195 -10.45 -5.48 5.70
N ASP A 196 -9.96 -4.93 6.81
CA ASP A 196 -9.53 -3.53 6.94
C ASP A 196 -8.07 -3.28 6.53
N GLY A 197 -7.60 -3.94 5.47
CA GLY A 197 -6.22 -3.72 5.02
C GLY A 197 -5.74 -4.38 3.73
N GLY A 198 -6.59 -5.16 3.05
CA GLY A 198 -6.13 -6.08 2.01
C GLY A 198 -5.69 -7.43 2.57
N VAL A 199 -5.53 -7.58 3.90
CA VAL A 199 -5.68 -8.87 4.58
C VAL A 199 -6.98 -9.54 4.10
N GLN A 200 -6.98 -10.87 4.03
CA GLN A 200 -8.15 -11.70 3.68
C GLN A 200 -8.56 -12.57 4.87
N TRP A 201 -7.58 -13.10 5.61
CA TRP A 201 -7.76 -13.81 6.88
C TRP A 201 -6.47 -13.83 7.70
N HIS A 202 -6.60 -14.03 9.02
CA HIS A 202 -5.49 -14.11 9.95
C HIS A 202 -5.57 -15.34 10.88
N TYR A 203 -4.71 -16.34 10.64
CA TYR A 203 -4.55 -17.51 11.51
C TYR A 203 -3.47 -17.25 12.57
N GLN A 204 -3.77 -17.50 13.86
CA GLN A 204 -2.81 -17.40 14.97
C GLN A 204 -2.86 -18.60 15.91
N LEU A 205 -1.68 -19.05 16.34
CA LEU A 205 -1.51 -20.12 17.32
C LEU A 205 -0.64 -19.64 18.49
N LEU A 206 -1.17 -19.73 19.72
CA LEU A 206 -0.39 -19.61 20.95
C LEU A 206 0.20 -20.95 21.34
N GLN A 207 1.53 -21.00 21.51
CA GLN A 207 2.23 -22.22 21.90
C GLN A 207 2.16 -22.44 23.41
N GLY A 208 1.71 -23.63 23.83
CA GLY A 208 1.61 -24.02 25.24
C GLY A 208 2.96 -24.46 25.81
N ARG A 209 3.22 -24.14 27.09
CA ARG A 209 4.52 -24.46 27.77
C ARG A 209 4.93 -25.94 27.77
N ASP A 210 3.98 -26.86 27.58
CA ASP A 210 4.22 -28.31 27.56
C ASP A 210 4.25 -28.91 26.13
N GLN A 211 4.21 -28.07 25.09
CA GLN A 211 4.33 -28.50 23.69
C GLN A 211 5.72 -28.16 23.15
N LEU A 212 6.25 -28.99 22.24
CA LEU A 212 7.40 -28.59 21.43
C LEU A 212 7.02 -27.33 20.63
N PRO A 213 7.84 -26.27 20.67
CA PRO A 213 7.53 -25.03 19.98
C PRO A 213 7.44 -25.25 18.48
N VAL A 214 6.62 -24.47 17.80
CA VAL A 214 6.47 -24.47 16.34
C VAL A 214 7.21 -23.25 15.81
N GLU A 215 8.23 -23.48 15.00
CA GLU A 215 8.79 -22.42 14.16
C GLU A 215 8.17 -22.51 12.77
N ILE A 216 7.41 -21.49 12.42
CA ILE A 216 6.91 -21.29 11.05
C ILE A 216 8.10 -20.97 10.13
N GLY A 217 8.18 -21.69 9.02
CA GLY A 217 9.14 -21.51 7.94
C GLY A 217 8.45 -21.14 6.63
N GLY A 218 9.03 -21.61 5.52
CA GLY A 218 8.49 -21.46 4.16
C GLY A 218 7.07 -22.00 3.95
N ILE A 219 6.45 -21.56 2.85
CA ILE A 219 5.05 -21.85 2.51
C ILE A 219 4.96 -22.35 1.06
N ALA A 220 4.22 -23.44 0.84
CA ALA A 220 3.83 -23.93 -0.47
C ALA A 220 2.30 -24.08 -0.55
N ILE A 221 1.72 -23.94 -1.75
CA ILE A 221 0.27 -24.00 -1.95
C ILE A 221 -0.02 -24.88 -3.15
N ASP A 222 -0.89 -25.88 -2.97
CA ASP A 222 -1.23 -26.82 -4.05
C ASP A 222 -2.43 -26.36 -4.89
N SER A 223 -2.67 -27.06 -6.01
CA SER A 223 -3.77 -26.74 -6.94
C SER A 223 -5.17 -27.02 -6.37
N SER A 224 -5.27 -27.63 -5.18
CA SER A 224 -6.53 -27.89 -4.49
C SER A 224 -6.88 -26.86 -3.43
N GLY A 225 -6.04 -25.83 -3.23
CA GLY A 225 -6.26 -24.79 -2.23
C GLY A 225 -5.81 -25.17 -0.82
N VAL A 226 -4.85 -26.09 -0.68
CA VAL A 226 -4.22 -26.38 0.63
C VAL A 226 -2.91 -25.60 0.75
N VAL A 227 -2.80 -24.81 1.82
CA VAL A 227 -1.60 -24.06 2.21
C VAL A 227 -0.77 -24.91 3.17
N TYR A 228 0.42 -25.32 2.73
CA TYR A 228 1.39 -26.11 3.48
C TYR A 228 2.48 -25.18 4.02
N VAL A 229 2.55 -25.06 5.34
CA VAL A 229 3.50 -24.20 6.03
C VAL A 229 4.51 -25.06 6.77
N ALA A 230 5.80 -24.94 6.46
CA ALA A 230 6.85 -25.65 7.18
C ALA A 230 6.80 -25.27 8.68
N ALA A 231 6.78 -26.28 9.54
CA ALA A 231 6.48 -26.13 10.96
C ALA A 231 7.48 -26.95 11.80
N GLY A 232 8.76 -26.61 11.76
CA GLY A 232 9.80 -27.28 12.54
C GLY A 232 9.51 -27.19 14.06
N PRO A 233 9.69 -28.28 14.85
CA PRO A 233 10.12 -29.64 14.52
C PRO A 233 8.94 -30.61 14.29
N ARG A 234 7.74 -30.11 13.98
CA ARG A 234 6.48 -30.87 13.95
C ARG A 234 6.06 -31.41 12.58
N GLY A 235 6.78 -31.04 11.52
CA GLY A 235 6.40 -31.33 10.13
C GLY A 235 5.92 -30.07 9.43
N PHE A 236 4.63 -30.01 9.12
CA PHE A 236 3.95 -28.87 8.53
C PHE A 236 2.58 -28.61 9.15
N LEU A 237 2.17 -27.35 9.09
CA LEU A 237 0.80 -26.89 9.34
C LEU A 237 0.07 -26.83 7.98
N ALA A 238 -1.13 -27.40 7.90
CA ALA A 238 -2.00 -27.31 6.73
C ALA A 238 -3.21 -26.42 7.05
N LEU A 239 -3.42 -25.39 6.22
CA LEU A 239 -4.56 -24.48 6.26
C LEU A 239 -5.34 -24.51 4.94
N GLU A 240 -6.62 -24.16 5.00
CA GLU A 240 -7.45 -23.89 3.83
C GLU A 240 -7.11 -22.51 3.26
N LYS A 241 -6.95 -22.40 1.93
CA LYS A 241 -6.44 -21.20 1.24
C LYS A 241 -7.33 -19.97 1.41
N ASP A 242 -8.63 -20.12 1.31
CA ASP A 242 -9.58 -19.01 1.16
C ASP A 242 -10.16 -18.56 2.51
N THR A 243 -10.18 -19.44 3.52
CA THR A 243 -10.68 -19.12 4.88
C THR A 243 -9.59 -19.06 5.96
N GLY A 244 -8.41 -19.66 5.71
CA GLY A 244 -7.39 -19.85 6.74
C GLY A 244 -7.75 -20.92 7.79
N ASP A 245 -8.81 -21.70 7.54
CA ASP A 245 -9.25 -22.74 8.48
C ASP A 245 -8.18 -23.80 8.70
N PHE A 246 -8.04 -24.22 9.96
CA PHE A 246 -7.12 -25.28 10.32
C PHE A 246 -7.56 -26.63 9.75
N ILE A 247 -6.75 -27.21 8.87
CA ILE A 247 -6.96 -28.57 8.37
C ILE A 247 -6.28 -29.56 9.32
N ASN A 248 -4.96 -29.48 9.49
CA ASN A 248 -4.21 -30.36 10.38
C ASN A 248 -2.77 -29.87 10.65
N VAL A 249 -2.09 -30.44 11.65
CA VAL A 249 -0.61 -30.47 11.70
C VAL A 249 -0.18 -31.89 11.35
N LEU A 250 0.60 -32.03 10.29
CA LEU A 250 0.98 -33.32 9.69
C LEU A 250 2.49 -33.38 9.45
N GLY A 251 2.98 -34.59 9.18
CA GLY A 251 4.34 -34.82 8.72
C GLY A 251 5.01 -36.00 9.41
N PRO A 252 6.19 -36.41 8.90
CA PRO A 252 6.99 -37.44 9.53
C PRO A 252 7.64 -36.86 10.79
N ILE A 253 7.12 -37.22 11.95
CA ILE A 253 7.69 -36.82 13.24
C ILE A 253 8.94 -37.64 13.52
N PHE A 254 10.05 -37.22 12.92
CA PHE A 254 11.38 -37.68 13.28
C PHE A 254 11.87 -36.87 14.49
N ALA A 255 12.47 -37.55 15.48
CA ALA A 255 13.11 -36.87 16.59
C ALA A 255 14.35 -36.10 16.10
N ASP A 256 14.54 -34.88 16.59
CA ASP A 256 15.62 -33.96 16.19
C ASP A 256 15.60 -33.51 14.70
N ASP A 257 14.43 -33.32 14.08
CA ASP A 257 14.29 -32.62 12.78
C ASP A 257 13.91 -31.13 12.95
N ASN A 258 14.21 -30.29 11.94
CA ASN A 258 13.83 -28.89 11.90
C ASN A 258 13.52 -28.44 10.46
N PHE A 259 12.26 -28.59 10.05
CA PHE A 259 11.79 -28.16 8.73
C PHE A 259 11.62 -26.64 8.68
N VAL A 260 12.39 -25.99 7.82
CA VAL A 260 12.46 -24.51 7.73
C VAL A 260 11.92 -23.94 6.43
N ASP A 261 11.78 -24.76 5.39
CA ASP A 261 11.22 -24.39 4.09
C ASP A 261 10.55 -25.61 3.44
N VAL A 262 9.60 -25.38 2.54
CA VAL A 262 8.85 -26.41 1.80
C VAL A 262 8.49 -25.90 0.41
N ASP A 263 8.64 -26.76 -0.60
CA ASP A 263 8.09 -26.52 -1.94
C ASP A 263 7.45 -27.79 -2.52
N LEU A 264 6.62 -27.60 -3.54
CA LEU A 264 5.89 -28.65 -4.25
C LEU A 264 6.60 -29.03 -5.56
N SER A 265 6.73 -30.34 -5.79
CA SER A 265 7.08 -30.86 -7.12
C SER A 265 5.92 -30.72 -8.12
N PRO A 266 6.18 -30.86 -9.44
CA PRO A 266 5.13 -30.86 -10.46
C PRO A 266 4.04 -31.95 -10.30
N ASP A 267 4.30 -32.99 -9.50
CA ASP A 267 3.33 -34.03 -9.11
C ASP A 267 2.76 -33.84 -7.69
N GLU A 268 2.84 -32.62 -7.16
CA GLU A 268 2.29 -32.17 -5.87
C GLU A 268 2.78 -32.98 -4.65
N ARG A 269 4.04 -33.44 -4.66
CA ARG A 269 4.71 -33.96 -3.44
C ARG A 269 5.42 -32.83 -2.72
N LEU A 270 5.44 -32.89 -1.40
CA LEU A 270 6.07 -31.89 -0.55
C LEU A 270 7.55 -32.25 -0.36
N TYR A 271 8.44 -31.30 -0.59
CA TYR A 271 9.88 -31.42 -0.34
C TYR A 271 10.26 -30.41 0.72
N PHE A 272 10.74 -30.89 1.87
CA PHE A 272 11.10 -30.06 3.03
C PHE A 272 12.60 -29.88 3.16
N ALA A 273 13.05 -28.64 3.34
CA ALA A 273 14.42 -28.32 3.77
C ALA A 273 14.56 -28.57 5.29
N ASN A 274 15.43 -29.49 5.68
CA ASN A 274 15.68 -29.82 7.09
C ASN A 274 17.04 -29.24 7.53
N ALA A 275 16.99 -28.16 8.31
CA ALA A 275 18.16 -27.44 8.81
C ALA A 275 18.74 -28.03 10.11
N ASN A 276 18.33 -29.22 10.55
CA ASN A 276 18.84 -29.78 11.80
C ASN A 276 20.21 -30.46 11.63
N ASN A 277 21.19 -30.04 12.43
CA ASN A 277 22.52 -30.65 12.45
C ASN A 277 22.55 -32.10 12.94
N ARG A 278 21.57 -32.51 13.74
CA ARG A 278 21.50 -33.84 14.37
C ARG A 278 20.83 -34.88 13.48
N SER A 279 19.92 -34.44 12.61
CA SER A 279 19.37 -35.31 11.58
C SER A 279 20.45 -35.63 10.56
N GLY A 280 20.44 -36.86 10.06
CA GLY A 280 21.21 -37.24 8.87
C GLY A 280 20.52 -36.84 7.55
N LEU A 281 19.32 -36.24 7.63
CA LEU A 281 18.42 -35.99 6.52
C LEU A 281 18.44 -34.49 6.18
N ARG A 282 18.62 -34.13 4.91
CA ARG A 282 18.69 -32.71 4.48
C ARG A 282 17.49 -32.27 3.67
N VAL A 283 16.96 -33.16 2.83
CA VAL A 283 15.67 -33.01 2.19
C VAL A 283 14.79 -34.20 2.53
N VAL A 284 13.57 -33.95 2.98
CA VAL A 284 12.56 -34.97 3.30
C VAL A 284 11.38 -34.81 2.35
N ILE A 285 10.93 -35.92 1.75
CA ILE A 285 9.88 -35.93 0.73
C ILE A 285 8.66 -36.66 1.28
N THR A 286 7.49 -36.03 1.18
CA THR A 286 6.20 -36.62 1.62
C THR A 286 5.13 -36.51 0.54
N ASP A 287 4.07 -37.29 0.67
CA ASP A 287 2.81 -36.95 0.01
C ASP A 287 2.11 -35.79 0.73
N ARG A 288 1.01 -35.30 0.16
CA ARG A 288 0.16 -34.23 0.72
C ARG A 288 -0.51 -34.57 2.05
N ALA A 289 -0.62 -35.86 2.40
CA ALA A 289 -1.11 -36.32 3.70
C ALA A 289 0.03 -36.41 4.74
N GLY A 290 1.26 -36.05 4.38
CA GLY A 290 2.43 -36.08 5.26
C GLY A 290 3.05 -37.47 5.44
N ASN A 291 2.66 -38.46 4.63
CA ASN A 291 3.31 -39.76 4.66
C ASN A 291 4.71 -39.65 4.04
N PHE A 292 5.72 -40.13 4.77
CA PHE A 292 7.10 -40.18 4.27
C PHE A 292 7.22 -41.03 2.99
N LEU A 293 7.87 -40.48 1.97
CA LEU A 293 8.16 -41.16 0.70
C LEU A 293 9.65 -41.46 0.54
N ASN A 294 10.51 -40.45 0.69
CA ASN A 294 11.95 -40.56 0.45
C ASN A 294 12.73 -39.41 1.12
N THR A 295 14.06 -39.47 1.09
CA THR A 295 14.95 -38.42 1.60
C THR A 295 16.28 -38.42 0.82
N PHE A 296 16.94 -37.26 0.75
CA PHE A 296 18.30 -37.15 0.18
C PHE A 296 19.12 -36.04 0.85
N GLY A 297 20.42 -36.03 0.54
CA GLY A 297 21.41 -35.12 1.12
C GLY A 297 21.81 -35.49 2.56
N SER A 298 23.07 -35.28 2.88
CA SER A 298 23.67 -35.53 4.20
C SER A 298 24.42 -34.29 4.72
N GLY A 299 24.66 -34.21 6.02
CA GLY A 299 25.53 -33.19 6.60
C GLY A 299 27.00 -33.48 6.32
N GLY A 300 27.74 -32.50 5.81
CA GLY A 300 29.14 -32.66 5.43
C GLY A 300 29.62 -31.58 4.45
N ASP A 301 30.77 -31.84 3.83
CA ASP A 301 31.51 -30.88 3.01
C ASP A 301 31.83 -31.39 1.59
N ALA A 302 31.54 -32.65 1.29
CA ALA A 302 31.67 -33.20 -0.06
C ALA A 302 30.58 -32.68 -1.01
N SER A 303 30.69 -33.03 -2.29
CA SER A 303 29.73 -32.59 -3.32
C SER A 303 28.34 -33.20 -3.07
N GLY A 304 27.33 -32.35 -2.89
CA GLY A 304 25.96 -32.75 -2.55
C GLY A 304 25.71 -32.94 -1.05
N GLU A 305 26.73 -32.71 -0.21
CA GLU A 305 26.56 -32.61 1.24
C GLU A 305 26.31 -31.15 1.66
N PHE A 306 25.70 -30.97 2.83
CA PHE A 306 25.23 -29.69 3.34
C PHE A 306 25.98 -29.27 4.60
N ALA A 307 26.33 -27.98 4.66
CA ALA A 307 26.97 -27.34 5.79
C ALA A 307 26.06 -27.33 7.06
N PRO A 308 26.60 -27.00 8.24
CA PRO A 308 25.79 -26.89 9.45
C PRO A 308 24.64 -25.87 9.30
N ASN A 309 23.44 -26.26 9.73
CA ASN A 309 22.17 -25.53 9.62
C ASN A 309 21.66 -25.29 8.19
N MET A 310 22.16 -26.07 7.21
CA MET A 310 21.69 -26.05 5.82
C MET A 310 20.99 -27.38 5.48
N PRO A 311 20.11 -27.42 4.46
CA PRO A 311 19.62 -26.29 3.66
C PRO A 311 18.65 -25.38 4.42
N ARG A 312 18.59 -24.09 4.04
CA ARG A 312 17.64 -23.11 4.58
C ARG A 312 16.56 -22.65 3.62
N THR A 313 16.70 -22.95 2.33
CA THR A 313 15.70 -22.65 1.31
C THR A 313 15.68 -23.74 0.24
N ILE A 314 14.50 -24.03 -0.32
CA ILE A 314 14.26 -25.00 -1.39
C ILE A 314 13.34 -24.38 -2.45
N ALA A 315 13.65 -24.58 -3.73
CA ALA A 315 12.77 -24.16 -4.82
C ALA A 315 12.79 -25.16 -5.98
N ILE A 316 11.61 -25.50 -6.51
CA ILE A 316 11.42 -26.54 -7.52
C ILE A 316 10.84 -25.96 -8.80
N THR A 317 11.53 -26.23 -9.91
CA THR A 317 11.12 -25.83 -11.27
C THR A 317 9.98 -26.69 -11.79
N ALA A 318 9.25 -26.18 -12.80
CA ALA A 318 8.25 -26.96 -13.53
C ALA A 318 8.83 -28.21 -14.22
N ARG A 319 10.16 -28.26 -14.42
CA ARG A 319 10.91 -29.39 -14.98
C ARG A 319 11.29 -30.46 -13.94
N GLY A 320 11.10 -30.20 -12.65
CA GLY A 320 11.52 -31.10 -11.57
C GLY A 320 12.99 -30.96 -11.13
N ASP A 321 13.65 -29.86 -11.48
CA ASP A 321 14.93 -29.50 -10.86
C ASP A 321 14.68 -28.92 -9.45
N VAL A 322 15.34 -29.50 -8.44
CA VAL A 322 15.28 -29.07 -7.04
C VAL A 322 16.52 -28.23 -6.72
N TRP A 323 16.33 -26.95 -6.42
CA TRP A 323 17.39 -26.00 -6.10
C TRP A 323 17.48 -25.74 -4.61
N LEU A 324 18.70 -25.78 -4.07
CA LEU A 324 18.98 -25.71 -2.64
C LEU A 324 20.24 -24.89 -2.38
N VAL A 325 20.23 -24.09 -1.32
CA VAL A 325 21.40 -23.33 -0.83
C VAL A 325 22.08 -24.07 0.31
N SER A 326 23.42 -24.08 0.31
CA SER A 326 24.26 -24.51 1.42
C SER A 326 25.43 -23.54 1.61
N GLU A 327 25.34 -22.68 2.62
CA GLU A 327 26.36 -21.66 2.96
C GLU A 327 27.19 -22.10 4.18
N GLY A 328 28.47 -21.71 4.22
CA GLY A 328 29.34 -21.95 5.38
C GLY A 328 30.01 -23.33 5.41
N HIS A 329 30.32 -23.91 4.25
CA HIS A 329 31.23 -25.06 4.16
C HIS A 329 32.65 -24.69 4.64
N ALA A 330 33.42 -25.67 5.13
CA ALA A 330 34.81 -25.44 5.56
C ALA A 330 35.77 -25.43 4.35
N GLU A 331 35.49 -26.23 3.33
CA GLU A 331 36.27 -26.30 2.08
C GLU A 331 35.59 -25.57 0.91
N PRO A 332 36.34 -24.75 0.13
CA PRO A 332 35.83 -24.06 -1.05
C PRO A 332 35.22 -25.00 -2.13
N PRO A 333 34.14 -24.60 -2.82
CA PRO A 333 33.40 -23.35 -2.66
C PRO A 333 32.65 -23.29 -1.32
N THR A 334 32.81 -22.18 -0.61
CA THR A 334 32.30 -21.98 0.76
C THR A 334 30.78 -21.85 0.80
N ASN A 335 30.21 -21.22 -0.23
CA ASN A 335 28.79 -21.03 -0.41
C ASN A 335 28.35 -21.70 -1.72
N ARG A 336 27.40 -22.63 -1.62
CA ARG A 336 27.03 -23.55 -2.71
C ARG A 336 25.55 -23.42 -3.05
N LEU A 337 25.28 -23.24 -4.33
CA LEU A 337 23.95 -23.43 -4.91
C LEU A 337 23.93 -24.79 -5.60
N TYR A 338 23.17 -25.72 -5.04
CA TYR A 338 23.00 -27.06 -5.58
C TYR A 338 21.74 -27.16 -6.44
N ARG A 339 21.81 -28.03 -7.44
CA ARG A 339 20.69 -28.50 -8.25
C ARG A 339 20.65 -30.03 -8.20
N PHE A 340 19.51 -30.58 -7.84
CA PHE A 340 19.23 -32.01 -7.83
C PHE A 340 18.05 -32.34 -8.77
N ASP A 341 17.87 -33.62 -9.12
CA ASP A 341 16.60 -34.12 -9.66
C ASP A 341 15.60 -34.44 -8.53
N LEU A 342 14.34 -34.73 -8.89
CA LEU A 342 13.30 -35.18 -7.93
C LEU A 342 13.64 -36.47 -7.16
N ASN A 343 14.66 -37.24 -7.58
CA ASN A 343 15.10 -38.44 -6.88
C ASN A 343 16.23 -38.16 -5.86
N GLY A 344 16.79 -36.94 -5.85
CA GLY A 344 17.92 -36.56 -5.01
C GLY A 344 19.31 -36.79 -5.64
N ASN A 345 19.40 -37.02 -6.95
CA ASN A 345 20.68 -37.10 -7.65
C ASN A 345 21.22 -35.69 -7.91
N LEU A 346 22.47 -35.42 -7.51
CA LEU A 346 23.11 -34.11 -7.77
C LEU A 346 23.38 -33.93 -9.27
N LEU A 347 22.85 -32.85 -9.84
CA LEU A 347 23.02 -32.47 -11.25
C LEU A 347 24.12 -31.42 -11.42
N SER A 348 24.20 -30.43 -10.53
CA SER A 348 25.25 -29.41 -10.54
C SER A 348 25.44 -28.75 -9.16
N ALA A 349 26.66 -28.28 -8.90
CA ALA A 349 27.00 -27.44 -7.77
C ALA A 349 27.67 -26.16 -8.29
N ILE A 350 27.20 -25.00 -7.83
CA ILE A 350 27.65 -23.67 -8.28
C ILE A 350 28.21 -22.93 -7.08
N ASP A 351 29.36 -22.29 -7.28
CA ASP A 351 29.99 -21.40 -6.30
C ASP A 351 29.22 -20.07 -6.25
N LEU A 352 28.47 -19.83 -5.17
CA LEU A 352 27.70 -18.61 -4.96
C LEU A 352 28.60 -17.37 -4.86
N ASP A 353 29.86 -17.52 -4.43
CA ASP A 353 30.80 -16.40 -4.31
C ASP A 353 31.22 -15.90 -5.72
N THR A 354 31.12 -16.76 -6.76
CA THR A 354 31.25 -16.36 -8.18
C THR A 354 29.97 -15.75 -8.77
N VAL A 355 28.80 -16.09 -8.21
CA VAL A 355 27.54 -15.41 -8.54
C VAL A 355 27.58 -13.99 -7.97
N SER A 356 27.88 -13.82 -6.68
CA SER A 356 28.14 -12.52 -6.07
C SER A 356 28.74 -12.69 -4.66
N PRO A 357 29.88 -12.05 -4.34
CA PRO A 357 30.53 -12.18 -3.03
C PRO A 357 29.73 -11.54 -1.87
N ASN A 358 28.63 -10.84 -2.18
CA ASN A 358 27.74 -10.22 -1.20
C ASN A 358 26.46 -11.04 -0.96
N LEU A 359 26.34 -12.24 -1.57
CA LEU A 359 25.25 -13.16 -1.26
C LEU A 359 25.52 -13.84 0.09
N ALA A 360 24.61 -13.63 1.03
CA ALA A 360 24.60 -14.23 2.35
C ALA A 360 23.15 -14.41 2.83
N ASN A 361 22.87 -15.48 3.58
CA ASN A 361 21.54 -15.88 4.04
C ASN A 361 20.54 -16.02 2.87
N VAL A 362 20.97 -16.67 1.79
CA VAL A 362 20.30 -16.62 0.49
C VAL A 362 18.89 -17.22 0.49
N ARG A 363 18.00 -16.63 -0.30
CA ARG A 363 16.65 -17.11 -0.63
C ARG A 363 16.48 -17.29 -2.13
N LEU A 364 15.66 -18.27 -2.49
CA LEU A 364 15.39 -18.66 -3.87
C LEU A 364 13.92 -18.48 -4.19
N ALA A 365 13.62 -17.94 -5.37
CA ALA A 365 12.32 -18.11 -6.02
C ALA A 365 12.51 -18.58 -7.45
N VAL A 366 11.57 -19.35 -7.97
CA VAL A 366 11.63 -19.88 -9.35
C VAL A 366 10.45 -19.35 -10.16
N ASN A 367 10.75 -18.67 -11.26
CA ASN A 367 9.76 -18.40 -12.28
C ASN A 367 9.53 -19.69 -13.07
N ARG A 368 8.39 -20.34 -12.81
CA ARG A 368 8.03 -21.65 -13.38
C ARG A 368 7.60 -21.61 -14.84
N THR A 369 7.37 -20.43 -15.44
CA THR A 369 7.04 -20.29 -16.88
C THR A 369 8.25 -19.91 -17.72
N GLU A 370 9.17 -19.11 -17.18
CA GLU A 370 10.42 -18.71 -17.87
C GLU A 370 11.63 -19.60 -17.57
N ASP A 371 11.50 -20.55 -16.63
CA ASP A 371 12.59 -21.36 -16.07
C ASP A 371 13.80 -20.50 -15.62
N ARG A 372 13.50 -19.44 -14.84
CA ARG A 372 14.50 -18.54 -14.22
C ARG A 372 14.52 -18.70 -12.71
N ILE A 373 15.70 -18.52 -12.12
CA ILE A 373 15.93 -18.65 -10.69
C ILE A 373 16.33 -17.27 -10.16
N TYR A 374 15.57 -16.75 -9.22
CA TYR A 374 15.79 -15.49 -8.55
C TYR A 374 16.51 -15.77 -7.24
N VAL A 375 17.63 -15.09 -7.01
CA VAL A 375 18.58 -15.36 -5.92
C VAL A 375 18.82 -14.06 -5.17
N ILE A 376 18.35 -13.97 -3.92
CA ILE A 376 18.45 -12.76 -3.10
C ILE A 376 19.16 -13.06 -1.77
N GLY A 377 20.08 -12.18 -1.37
CA GLY A 377 20.72 -12.21 -0.05
C GLY A 377 20.15 -11.17 0.91
N GLU A 378 20.37 -11.38 2.21
CA GLU A 378 19.87 -10.51 3.30
C GLU A 378 20.42 -9.07 3.24
N GLN A 379 21.53 -8.85 2.53
CA GLN A 379 22.13 -7.52 2.27
C GLN A 379 21.71 -6.94 0.91
N GLY A 380 20.54 -7.31 0.40
CA GLY A 380 19.96 -6.78 -0.85
C GLY A 380 20.63 -7.23 -2.15
N GLY A 381 21.63 -8.11 -2.10
CA GLY A 381 22.29 -8.68 -3.27
C GLY A 381 21.32 -9.55 -4.06
N PHE A 382 20.73 -9.01 -5.13
CA PHE A 382 19.64 -9.65 -5.88
C PHE A 382 20.05 -9.94 -7.34
N HIS A 383 19.97 -11.20 -7.74
CA HIS A 383 20.46 -11.70 -9.02
C HIS A 383 19.43 -12.64 -9.67
N VAL A 384 19.49 -12.79 -10.99
CA VAL A 384 18.67 -13.74 -11.75
C VAL A 384 19.57 -14.69 -12.51
N LEU A 385 19.34 -15.99 -12.37
CA LEU A 385 20.03 -17.06 -13.06
C LEU A 385 19.09 -17.74 -14.08
N SER A 386 19.69 -18.35 -15.09
CA SER A 386 19.02 -19.31 -15.97
C SER A 386 18.77 -20.64 -15.26
N TRP A 387 17.97 -21.51 -15.88
CA TRP A 387 17.81 -22.91 -15.47
C TRP A 387 19.12 -23.73 -15.44
N SER A 388 20.21 -23.28 -16.10
CA SER A 388 21.55 -23.89 -15.99
C SER A 388 22.40 -23.28 -14.88
N GLY A 389 21.92 -22.22 -14.22
CA GLY A 389 22.63 -21.49 -13.17
C GLY A 389 23.55 -20.37 -13.66
N GLU A 390 23.55 -20.08 -14.97
CA GLU A 390 24.29 -18.94 -15.53
C GLU A 390 23.62 -17.61 -15.16
N VAL A 391 24.41 -16.60 -14.79
CA VAL A 391 23.88 -15.30 -14.35
C VAL A 391 23.33 -14.48 -15.53
N ILE A 392 22.01 -14.26 -15.55
CA ILE A 392 21.30 -13.44 -16.54
C ILE A 392 21.30 -11.96 -16.13
N ALA A 393 21.01 -11.67 -14.86
CA ALA A 393 20.92 -10.30 -14.34
C ALA A 393 21.59 -10.19 -12.96
N ARG A 394 22.10 -9.00 -12.64
CA ARG A 394 22.87 -8.73 -11.41
C ARG A 394 22.41 -7.43 -10.76
N ASN A 395 22.34 -7.44 -9.42
CA ASN A 395 22.01 -6.27 -8.60
C ASN A 395 20.66 -5.62 -8.99
N LEU A 396 19.64 -6.45 -9.21
CA LEU A 396 18.28 -6.01 -9.47
C LEU A 396 17.77 -5.20 -8.27
N SER A 397 17.00 -4.12 -8.51
CA SER A 397 16.44 -3.26 -7.46
C SER A 397 17.42 -2.61 -6.47
N ARG A 398 18.74 -2.67 -6.71
CA ARG A 398 19.77 -2.40 -5.69
C ARG A 398 19.61 -1.10 -4.88
N PRO A 399 19.28 0.08 -5.46
CA PRO A 399 19.10 1.30 -4.67
C PRO A 399 18.01 1.22 -3.58
N PHE A 400 17.02 0.33 -3.76
CA PHE A 400 15.98 0.06 -2.77
C PHE A 400 16.40 -1.07 -1.81
N LEU A 401 17.03 -2.12 -2.34
CA LEU A 401 17.44 -3.28 -1.56
C LEU A 401 18.71 -3.06 -0.71
N ASP A 402 19.55 -2.07 -1.01
CA ASP A 402 20.67 -1.65 -0.16
C ASP A 402 20.19 -1.13 1.23
N ALA A 403 18.91 -0.76 1.36
CA ALA A 403 18.28 -0.31 2.62
C ALA A 403 17.27 -1.31 3.23
N ALA A 404 16.80 -2.28 2.45
CA ALA A 404 15.92 -3.34 2.91
C ALA A 404 16.72 -4.53 3.46
N VAL A 405 16.10 -5.33 4.33
CA VAL A 405 16.67 -6.60 4.82
C VAL A 405 15.75 -7.75 4.39
N PRO A 406 15.93 -8.31 3.17
CA PRO A 406 15.11 -9.41 2.67
C PRO A 406 15.18 -10.64 3.57
N THR A 407 14.02 -11.25 3.84
CA THR A 407 13.91 -12.50 4.60
C THR A 407 13.41 -13.66 3.76
N ASP A 408 12.59 -13.37 2.74
CA ASP A 408 12.10 -14.34 1.76
C ASP A 408 11.64 -13.67 0.45
N ILE A 409 11.45 -14.45 -0.61
CA ILE A 409 11.00 -13.99 -1.93
C ILE A 409 10.05 -15.00 -2.59
N THR A 410 9.01 -14.51 -3.26
CA THR A 410 8.17 -15.30 -4.15
C THR A 410 7.85 -14.54 -5.44
N ILE A 411 7.29 -15.22 -6.42
CA ILE A 411 6.96 -14.67 -7.74
C ILE A 411 5.50 -14.99 -8.02
N SER A 412 4.69 -13.95 -8.22
CA SER A 412 3.27 -14.09 -8.50
C SER A 412 3.06 -14.86 -9.80
N PRO A 413 2.38 -16.03 -9.78
CA PRO A 413 2.06 -16.76 -11.00
C PRO A 413 0.98 -16.06 -11.83
N PHE A 414 0.30 -15.05 -11.28
CA PHE A 414 -0.71 -14.24 -11.97
C PHE A 414 -0.12 -13.28 -13.00
N ASN A 415 0.96 -12.58 -12.66
CA ASN A 415 1.53 -11.49 -13.48
C ASN A 415 3.06 -11.44 -13.53
N GLY A 416 3.75 -12.41 -12.92
CA GLY A 416 5.22 -12.46 -12.85
C GLY A 416 5.87 -11.46 -11.91
N ASN A 417 5.11 -10.61 -11.21
CA ASN A 417 5.66 -9.67 -10.24
C ASN A 417 6.35 -10.40 -9.09
N LEU A 418 7.39 -9.77 -8.56
CA LEU A 418 8.20 -10.27 -7.46
C LEU A 418 7.59 -9.74 -6.15
N ILE A 419 7.45 -10.58 -5.13
CA ILE A 419 7.09 -10.14 -3.78
C ILE A 419 8.25 -10.50 -2.86
N ILE A 420 8.82 -9.49 -2.20
CA ILE A 420 9.95 -9.65 -1.29
C ILE A 420 9.48 -9.33 0.13
N ALA A 421 9.57 -10.31 1.03
CA ALA A 421 9.37 -10.09 2.45
C ALA A 421 10.65 -9.51 3.08
N THR A 422 10.52 -8.57 4.01
CA THR A 422 11.67 -7.90 4.64
C THR A 422 11.47 -7.74 6.14
N ARG A 423 12.57 -7.57 6.90
CA ARG A 423 12.50 -7.29 8.35
C ARG A 423 12.09 -5.86 8.71
N ASN A 424 12.15 -4.92 7.76
CA ASN A 424 12.15 -3.48 8.08
C ASN A 424 11.32 -2.60 7.14
N GLU A 425 10.93 -3.09 5.96
CA GLU A 425 10.16 -2.33 4.95
C GLU A 425 8.82 -3.04 4.63
N GLY A 426 8.46 -4.09 5.40
CA GLY A 426 7.30 -4.94 5.16
C GLY A 426 7.46 -5.82 3.93
N PHE A 427 6.38 -5.96 3.18
CA PHE A 427 6.31 -6.74 1.94
C PHE A 427 6.35 -5.80 0.75
N LEU A 428 7.35 -5.98 -0.12
CA LEU A 428 7.56 -5.15 -1.30
C LEU A 428 7.05 -5.87 -2.54
N LEU A 429 6.02 -5.31 -3.20
CA LEU A 429 5.63 -5.71 -4.55
C LEU A 429 6.56 -5.03 -5.55
N MET A 430 7.15 -5.79 -6.47
CA MET A 430 8.04 -5.27 -7.51
C MET A 430 7.72 -5.86 -8.88
N SER A 431 8.03 -5.11 -9.94
CA SER A 431 7.98 -5.64 -11.31
C SER A 431 9.09 -6.69 -11.52
N PRO A 432 9.00 -7.55 -12.56
CA PRO A 432 10.07 -8.49 -12.91
C PRO A 432 11.43 -7.81 -13.18
N GLN A 433 11.41 -6.51 -13.49
CA GLN A 433 12.58 -5.66 -13.76
C GLN A 433 13.11 -4.95 -12.51
N GLY A 434 12.53 -5.19 -11.33
CA GLY A 434 13.01 -4.68 -10.05
C GLY A 434 12.55 -3.25 -9.70
N VAL A 435 11.48 -2.76 -10.32
CA VAL A 435 10.85 -1.50 -9.91
C VAL A 435 9.88 -1.78 -8.78
N VAL A 436 9.99 -1.07 -7.65
CA VAL A 436 9.00 -1.19 -6.56
C VAL A 436 7.67 -0.61 -7.03
N LEU A 437 6.61 -1.43 -6.95
CA LEU A 437 5.26 -1.11 -7.37
C LEU A 437 4.37 -0.75 -6.18
N ASP A 438 4.51 -1.47 -5.06
CA ASP A 438 3.70 -1.23 -3.86
C ASP A 438 4.36 -1.81 -2.58
N ARG A 439 3.78 -1.52 -1.42
CA ARG A 439 4.22 -1.98 -0.09
C ARG A 439 3.04 -2.42 0.77
N PHE A 440 3.22 -3.44 1.60
CA PHE A 440 2.22 -3.92 2.55
C PHE A 440 2.83 -4.21 3.92
N GLY A 441 2.01 -4.09 4.96
CA GLY A 441 2.31 -4.52 6.33
C GLY A 441 2.93 -3.43 7.23
N TYR A 442 2.76 -3.60 8.53
CA TYR A 442 3.29 -2.71 9.56
C TYR A 442 4.04 -3.49 10.65
N LEU A 443 5.01 -2.85 11.30
CA LEU A 443 5.86 -3.53 12.27
C LEU A 443 5.09 -3.84 13.56
N TYR A 444 5.20 -5.08 14.04
CA TYR A 444 4.62 -5.56 15.29
C TYR A 444 5.07 -4.74 16.51
N ASP A 445 4.11 -4.32 17.34
CA ASP A 445 4.38 -3.61 18.59
C ASP A 445 4.93 -4.55 19.68
N ALA A 446 6.25 -4.51 19.85
CA ALA A 446 6.97 -5.27 20.88
C ALA A 446 6.68 -4.81 22.32
N GLU A 447 6.24 -3.56 22.54
CA GLU A 447 5.87 -3.06 23.87
C GLU A 447 4.46 -3.53 24.27
N ARG A 448 3.53 -3.59 23.31
CA ARG A 448 2.19 -4.16 23.51
C ARG A 448 2.25 -5.63 23.90
N GLY A 449 3.08 -6.40 23.18
CA GLY A 449 3.20 -7.85 23.40
C GLY A 449 1.94 -8.64 23.00
N GLY A 450 1.98 -9.95 23.25
CA GLY A 450 0.86 -10.84 23.00
C GLY A 450 0.67 -11.21 21.52
N ARG A 451 -0.57 -11.06 21.04
CA ARG A 451 -1.01 -11.46 19.69
C ARG A 451 -0.56 -10.46 18.63
N PHE A 452 -0.39 -10.96 17.42
CA PHE A 452 -0.32 -10.12 16.23
C PHE A 452 -1.71 -9.55 15.89
N TYR A 453 -1.76 -8.38 15.28
CA TYR A 453 -2.94 -7.80 14.64
C TYR A 453 -2.87 -8.00 13.11
N PRO A 454 -4.01 -7.99 12.38
CA PRO A 454 -4.01 -8.24 10.94
C PRO A 454 -3.18 -7.20 10.18
N GLY A 455 -2.22 -7.66 9.38
CA GLY A 455 -1.21 -6.86 8.69
C GLY A 455 0.09 -6.61 9.47
N GLU A 456 0.20 -7.03 10.75
CA GLU A 456 1.49 -6.97 11.46
C GLU A 456 2.49 -7.98 10.93
N TYR A 457 3.75 -7.56 10.87
CA TYR A 457 4.90 -8.44 10.70
C TYR A 457 5.98 -8.14 11.74
N LEU A 458 6.81 -9.14 12.08
CA LEU A 458 8.02 -8.93 12.87
C LEU A 458 9.26 -9.45 12.13
N PHE A 459 9.30 -10.74 11.85
CA PHE A 459 10.32 -11.41 11.04
C PHE A 459 9.68 -12.47 10.12
N PRO A 460 9.01 -12.06 9.01
CA PRO A 460 8.47 -12.98 8.01
C PRO A 460 9.50 -14.03 7.60
N LYS A 461 9.16 -15.31 7.71
CA LYS A 461 10.09 -16.43 7.42
C LYS A 461 9.75 -17.21 6.16
N GLY A 462 8.48 -17.23 5.77
CA GLY A 462 7.99 -17.89 4.56
C GLY A 462 6.98 -17.02 3.82
N ILE A 463 7.04 -17.00 2.49
CA ILE A 463 6.08 -16.30 1.64
C ILE A 463 5.68 -17.13 0.40
N ALA A 464 4.39 -17.15 0.07
CA ALA A 464 3.84 -17.80 -1.12
C ALA A 464 2.81 -16.89 -1.82
N THR A 465 2.53 -17.16 -3.09
CA THR A 465 1.50 -16.45 -3.87
C THR A 465 0.70 -17.39 -4.76
N THR A 466 -0.53 -16.98 -5.09
CA THR A 466 -1.48 -17.74 -5.91
C THR A 466 -1.92 -16.97 -7.16
N THR A 467 -2.57 -17.66 -8.09
CA THR A 467 -2.95 -17.14 -9.42
C THR A 467 -4.07 -16.10 -9.39
N ASP A 468 -4.75 -15.95 -8.27
CA ASP A 468 -5.76 -14.91 -7.97
C ASP A 468 -5.15 -13.69 -7.25
N GLY A 469 -3.82 -13.63 -7.13
CA GLY A 469 -3.11 -12.47 -6.58
C GLY A 469 -3.03 -12.40 -5.05
N TRP A 470 -3.47 -13.44 -4.34
CA TRP A 470 -3.25 -13.54 -2.90
C TRP A 470 -1.78 -13.84 -2.57
N VAL A 471 -1.34 -13.30 -1.45
CA VAL A 471 -0.01 -13.42 -0.86
C VAL A 471 -0.18 -13.99 0.54
N PHE A 472 0.56 -15.04 0.85
CA PHE A 472 0.53 -15.72 2.13
C PHE A 472 1.88 -15.54 2.79
N PHE A 473 1.91 -15.15 4.06
CA PHE A 473 3.15 -15.12 4.83
C PHE A 473 2.98 -15.76 6.19
N GLY A 474 4.09 -16.21 6.76
CA GLY A 474 4.12 -16.85 8.06
C GLY A 474 5.37 -16.53 8.86
N GLU A 475 5.22 -16.51 10.18
CA GLU A 475 6.31 -16.28 11.13
C GLU A 475 6.01 -16.77 12.55
N THR A 476 6.99 -16.62 13.44
CA THR A 476 6.87 -16.95 14.87
C THR A 476 7.61 -15.91 15.70
N ASN A 477 6.90 -15.29 16.63
CA ASN A 477 7.48 -14.45 17.67
C ASN A 477 8.00 -15.35 18.80
N SER A 478 9.32 -15.44 18.94
CA SER A 478 9.99 -16.26 19.97
C SER A 478 9.70 -15.79 21.39
N ASP A 479 9.41 -14.50 21.57
CA ASP A 479 9.34 -13.86 22.88
C ASP A 479 7.93 -13.97 23.48
N THR A 480 6.90 -13.96 22.62
CA THR A 480 5.50 -14.15 23.01
C THR A 480 4.99 -15.57 22.82
N GLY A 481 5.67 -16.39 22.00
CA GLY A 481 5.24 -17.75 21.66
C GLY A 481 4.03 -17.80 20.71
N PHE A 482 3.68 -16.68 20.07
CA PHE A 482 2.68 -16.66 19.01
C PHE A 482 3.31 -16.95 17.65
N ALA A 483 2.71 -17.89 16.93
CA ALA A 483 2.92 -18.09 15.50
C ALA A 483 1.73 -17.51 14.74
N GLN A 484 2.00 -16.90 13.58
CA GLN A 484 0.96 -16.39 12.67
C GLN A 484 1.15 -16.90 11.25
N VAL A 485 0.03 -17.05 10.55
CA VAL A 485 -0.05 -17.12 9.09
C VAL A 485 -1.15 -16.15 8.66
N GLN A 486 -0.88 -15.31 7.67
CA GLN A 486 -1.85 -14.37 7.13
C GLN A 486 -1.92 -14.50 5.61
N ALA A 487 -3.13 -14.41 5.08
CA ALA A 487 -3.36 -14.13 3.68
C ALA A 487 -3.67 -12.65 3.50
N PHE A 488 -3.07 -12.01 2.50
CA PHE A 488 -3.36 -10.65 2.09
C PHE A 488 -3.26 -10.50 0.58
N THR A 489 -3.70 -9.35 0.05
CA THR A 489 -3.41 -8.93 -1.31
C THR A 489 -2.93 -7.48 -1.28
N PHE A 490 -2.22 -7.03 -2.31
CA PHE A 490 -1.86 -5.61 -2.48
C PHE A 490 -3.07 -4.75 -2.96
N VAL A 491 -4.29 -5.23 -2.79
CA VAL A 491 -5.55 -4.55 -3.15
C VAL A 491 -6.51 -4.65 -1.95
N GLY A 492 -6.98 -3.51 -1.45
CA GLY A 492 -7.88 -3.46 -0.29
C GLY A 492 -8.46 -2.06 -0.06
N GLU A 493 -9.33 -1.90 0.94
CA GLU A 493 -10.06 -0.64 1.20
C GLU A 493 -9.21 0.50 1.82
N GLY A 494 -7.88 0.41 1.73
CA GLY A 494 -6.97 1.55 1.97
C GLY A 494 -6.72 1.95 3.43
N ARG A 495 -6.97 1.08 4.41
CA ARG A 495 -6.79 1.38 5.85
C ARG A 495 -5.40 1.10 6.45
N LEU A 496 -4.48 0.44 5.73
CA LEU A 496 -3.11 0.24 6.21
C LEU A 496 -2.17 1.39 5.80
N PRO A 497 -1.48 2.06 6.75
CA PRO A 497 -0.45 3.05 6.44
C PRO A 497 0.80 2.41 5.83
N ILE A 498 1.41 3.08 4.85
CA ILE A 498 2.66 2.64 4.20
C ILE A 498 3.88 3.09 5.04
N PRO A 499 4.90 2.22 5.27
CA PRO A 499 6.17 2.63 5.89
C PRO A 499 6.96 3.63 5.03
N GLN A 500 7.45 4.72 5.64
CA GLN A 500 8.39 5.68 5.04
C GLN A 500 9.67 4.94 4.56
N ARG A 501 10.39 5.34 3.49
CA ARG A 501 10.77 6.71 3.09
C ARG A 501 11.07 6.86 1.57
N THR A 502 11.15 8.12 1.15
CA THR A 502 11.28 8.71 -0.21
C THR A 502 12.33 8.10 -1.18
N PRO A 503 11.98 7.82 -2.44
CA PRO A 503 12.92 7.68 -3.56
C PRO A 503 13.30 9.05 -4.18
N PRO A 504 14.48 9.19 -4.82
CA PRO A 504 14.85 10.42 -5.53
C PRO A 504 14.09 10.56 -6.86
N ILE A 505 13.63 11.78 -7.16
CA ILE A 505 12.83 12.09 -8.35
C ILE A 505 13.75 12.71 -9.41
N THR A 506 13.84 12.07 -10.58
CA THR A 506 14.52 12.62 -11.76
C THR A 506 13.68 12.44 -13.02
N ASP A 507 13.40 13.59 -13.64
CA ASP A 507 12.85 13.86 -14.98
C ASP A 507 11.43 13.39 -15.35
N THR A 508 10.81 14.26 -16.16
CA THR A 508 9.39 14.26 -16.56
C THR A 508 9.22 13.79 -18.01
N PRO A 509 7.96 13.51 -18.41
CA PRO A 509 7.32 14.43 -19.35
C PRO A 509 5.90 14.86 -18.95
N ASN A 510 5.48 16.03 -19.44
CA ASN A 510 4.17 16.64 -19.17
C ASN A 510 3.00 15.92 -19.86
N PHE A 511 1.88 15.72 -19.16
CA PHE A 511 0.56 15.56 -19.77
C PHE A 511 -0.54 16.28 -18.96
N THR A 512 -1.46 16.94 -19.68
CA THR A 512 -2.57 17.73 -19.12
C THR A 512 -3.92 17.11 -19.47
N THR A 513 -4.62 16.55 -18.49
CA THR A 513 -6.10 16.33 -18.44
C THR A 513 -6.44 15.86 -17.03
N GLU A 514 -7.50 16.40 -16.42
CA GLU A 514 -8.04 15.87 -15.15
C GLU A 514 -8.56 14.45 -15.35
N LEU A 515 -8.30 13.56 -14.39
CA LEU A 515 -8.65 12.13 -14.48
C LEU A 515 -9.87 11.84 -13.60
N ALA A 516 -10.95 11.42 -14.22
CA ALA A 516 -12.22 11.07 -13.60
C ALA A 516 -12.13 9.76 -12.81
N SER A 517 -13.02 9.62 -11.81
CA SER A 517 -13.17 8.45 -10.95
C SER A 517 -14.54 7.74 -11.07
N GLY A 518 -15.29 8.04 -12.14
CA GLY A 518 -16.66 7.60 -12.38
C GLY A 518 -17.60 8.78 -12.68
N GLY A 519 -18.91 8.57 -12.59
CA GLY A 519 -19.95 9.60 -12.75
C GLY A 519 -20.73 9.53 -14.05
N ASP A 520 -21.31 10.63 -14.53
CA ASP A 520 -22.08 10.60 -15.78
C ASP A 520 -21.17 10.62 -17.01
N ILE A 521 -21.43 9.72 -17.98
CA ILE A 521 -20.79 9.74 -19.31
C ILE A 521 -21.83 10.01 -20.41
N ARG A 522 -21.41 10.75 -21.44
CA ARG A 522 -22.28 11.17 -22.56
C ARG A 522 -21.78 10.52 -23.84
N PHE A 523 -22.70 10.11 -24.71
CA PHE A 523 -22.34 9.52 -26.01
C PHE A 523 -21.40 10.43 -26.81
N GLY A 524 -20.32 9.84 -27.33
CA GLY A 524 -19.30 10.52 -28.13
C GLY A 524 -18.29 11.36 -27.33
N VAL A 525 -18.35 11.35 -26.00
CA VAL A 525 -17.39 12.07 -25.13
C VAL A 525 -16.44 11.06 -24.48
N SER A 526 -15.14 11.21 -24.76
CA SER A 526 -14.10 10.49 -24.01
C SER A 526 -13.98 11.03 -22.58
N VAL A 527 -13.89 10.14 -21.61
CA VAL A 527 -13.36 10.42 -20.27
C VAL A 527 -12.00 9.75 -20.12
N ARG A 528 -11.14 10.29 -19.26
CA ARG A 528 -9.91 9.61 -18.85
C ARG A 528 -9.96 9.34 -17.37
N GLY A 529 -9.52 8.17 -16.94
CA GLY A 529 -9.40 7.82 -15.54
C GLY A 529 -8.05 7.15 -15.28
N GLU A 530 -7.69 6.98 -14.01
CA GLU A 530 -6.50 6.24 -13.61
C GLU A 530 -6.90 5.04 -12.76
N LEU A 531 -6.52 3.85 -13.20
CA LEU A 531 -6.71 2.63 -12.42
C LEU A 531 -5.41 2.26 -11.71
N ASN A 532 -5.52 2.09 -10.39
CA ASN A 532 -4.44 1.66 -9.50
C ASN A 532 -5.04 0.86 -8.33
N ASN A 533 -4.31 0.65 -7.24
CA ASN A 533 -4.81 -0.13 -6.10
C ASN A 533 -5.88 0.62 -5.27
N ASN A 534 -5.80 1.96 -5.20
CA ASN A 534 -6.74 2.81 -4.46
C ASN A 534 -7.98 3.23 -5.28
N SER A 535 -7.88 3.13 -6.61
CA SER A 535 -8.94 3.46 -7.56
C SER A 535 -9.02 2.39 -8.64
N ASN A 536 -9.26 1.14 -8.23
CA ASN A 536 -9.20 -0.02 -9.12
C ASN A 536 -10.39 -0.13 -10.09
N ARG A 537 -11.44 0.65 -9.88
CA ARG A 537 -12.74 0.59 -10.56
C ARG A 537 -13.38 1.99 -10.59
N HIS A 538 -13.87 2.40 -11.76
CA HIS A 538 -14.72 3.58 -11.94
C HIS A 538 -16.03 3.16 -12.62
N ASP A 539 -17.17 3.51 -12.02
CA ASP A 539 -18.50 3.25 -12.61
C ASP A 539 -19.06 4.53 -13.24
N TYR A 540 -19.46 4.45 -14.51
CA TYR A 540 -20.02 5.54 -15.29
C TYR A 540 -21.48 5.25 -15.68
N THR A 541 -22.35 6.25 -15.57
CA THR A 541 -23.77 6.12 -15.91
C THR A 541 -24.10 6.87 -17.20
N PHE A 542 -24.93 6.26 -18.06
CA PHE A 542 -25.49 6.91 -19.25
C PHE A 542 -26.95 6.47 -19.45
N PHE A 543 -27.73 7.25 -20.20
CA PHE A 543 -29.12 6.93 -20.57
C PHE A 543 -29.19 6.50 -22.03
N ALA A 544 -29.96 5.44 -22.34
CA ALA A 544 -30.14 4.93 -23.69
C ALA A 544 -31.59 4.45 -23.94
N GLU A 545 -31.97 4.38 -25.22
CA GLU A 545 -33.30 3.94 -25.66
C GLU A 545 -33.30 2.51 -26.21
N ALA A 546 -34.43 1.80 -26.10
CA ALA A 546 -34.57 0.44 -26.60
C ALA A 546 -34.32 0.38 -28.12
N GLY A 547 -33.37 -0.45 -28.53
CA GLY A 547 -32.90 -0.55 -29.92
C GLY A 547 -31.67 0.29 -30.25
N ASP A 548 -31.20 1.17 -29.35
CA ASP A 548 -29.89 1.85 -29.52
C ASP A 548 -28.78 0.80 -29.63
N ARG A 549 -27.95 0.90 -30.68
CA ARG A 549 -26.74 0.08 -30.84
C ARG A 549 -25.54 0.89 -30.39
N ILE A 550 -24.86 0.41 -29.35
CA ILE A 550 -23.77 1.12 -28.69
C ILE A 550 -22.44 0.37 -28.85
N THR A 551 -21.34 1.12 -28.84
CA THR A 551 -19.99 0.58 -28.65
C THR A 551 -19.32 1.30 -27.48
N ILE A 552 -18.75 0.53 -26.56
CA ILE A 552 -17.97 1.00 -25.42
C ILE A 552 -16.52 0.61 -25.71
N THR A 553 -15.61 1.56 -25.66
CA THR A 553 -14.18 1.32 -25.87
C THR A 553 -13.41 1.91 -24.72
N MET A 554 -12.58 1.09 -24.08
CA MET A 554 -11.65 1.48 -23.03
C MET A 554 -10.25 1.09 -23.47
N ARG A 555 -9.32 2.05 -23.45
CA ARG A 555 -7.94 1.81 -23.84
C ARG A 555 -6.95 2.42 -22.88
N LYS A 556 -5.76 1.84 -22.74
CA LYS A 556 -4.65 2.51 -22.05
C LYS A 556 -4.14 3.72 -22.84
N VAL A 557 -3.86 4.82 -22.14
CA VAL A 557 -3.35 6.06 -22.74
C VAL A 557 -1.87 5.94 -23.12
N ASN A 558 -1.12 5.08 -22.43
CA ASN A 558 0.22 4.66 -22.83
C ASN A 558 0.15 3.25 -23.46
N PRO A 559 0.35 3.09 -24.79
CA PRO A 559 0.29 1.77 -25.45
C PRO A 559 1.33 0.78 -24.93
N ASP A 560 2.51 1.27 -24.49
CA ASP A 560 3.56 0.46 -23.87
C ASP A 560 3.34 0.26 -22.35
N GLY A 561 2.21 0.72 -21.83
CA GLY A 561 1.84 0.66 -20.42
C GLY A 561 1.36 -0.73 -19.98
N ILE A 562 1.57 -1.02 -18.69
CA ILE A 562 1.22 -2.31 -18.08
C ILE A 562 -0.27 -2.44 -17.72
N LEU A 563 -1.08 -1.39 -17.89
CA LEU A 563 -2.51 -1.45 -17.66
C LEU A 563 -3.15 -2.48 -18.60
N ASP A 564 -3.93 -3.37 -18.02
CA ASP A 564 -4.70 -4.37 -18.73
C ASP A 564 -6.17 -4.11 -18.39
N THR A 565 -6.92 -3.59 -19.35
CA THR A 565 -8.25 -2.99 -19.10
C THR A 565 -9.34 -4.05 -19.05
N TRP A 566 -10.42 -3.79 -18.32
CA TRP A 566 -11.56 -4.68 -18.26
C TRP A 566 -12.86 -3.89 -18.15
N LEU A 567 -13.78 -4.13 -19.08
CA LEU A 567 -15.09 -3.50 -19.15
C LEU A 567 -16.21 -4.44 -18.70
N PHE A 568 -17.16 -3.89 -17.96
CA PHE A 568 -18.50 -4.46 -17.79
C PHE A 568 -19.58 -3.45 -18.17
N LEU A 569 -20.70 -3.95 -18.69
CA LEU A 569 -21.94 -3.22 -18.90
C LEU A 569 -23.05 -3.85 -18.05
N TYR A 570 -23.73 -3.04 -17.25
CA TYR A 570 -24.84 -3.44 -16.39
C TYR A 570 -26.14 -2.68 -16.71
N ASP A 571 -27.28 -3.28 -16.33
CA ASP A 571 -28.55 -2.55 -16.20
C ASP A 571 -28.57 -1.64 -14.94
N SER A 572 -29.66 -0.90 -14.75
CA SER A 572 -29.83 -0.01 -13.59
C SER A 572 -29.89 -0.72 -12.22
N ASN A 573 -29.96 -2.05 -12.19
CA ASN A 573 -29.98 -2.88 -10.99
C ASN A 573 -28.66 -3.62 -10.74
N TYR A 574 -27.61 -3.29 -11.51
CA TYR A 574 -26.33 -4.01 -11.53
C TYR A 574 -26.40 -5.47 -12.02
N ASN A 575 -27.41 -5.85 -12.80
CA ASN A 575 -27.37 -7.12 -13.54
C ASN A 575 -26.42 -6.99 -14.73
N GLU A 576 -25.46 -7.91 -14.87
CA GLU A 576 -24.50 -7.90 -15.98
C GLU A 576 -25.19 -8.21 -17.32
N LEU A 577 -24.86 -7.42 -18.34
CA LEU A 577 -25.38 -7.54 -19.70
C LEU A 577 -24.28 -7.97 -20.69
N ALA A 578 -23.06 -7.50 -20.48
CA ALA A 578 -21.87 -7.87 -21.23
C ALA A 578 -20.60 -7.52 -20.44
N GLN A 579 -19.49 -8.20 -20.72
CA GLN A 579 -18.16 -7.84 -20.27
C GLN A 579 -17.14 -8.17 -21.36
N ASN A 580 -15.98 -7.51 -21.34
CA ASN A 580 -14.83 -7.85 -22.17
C ASN A 580 -13.54 -7.22 -21.60
N ASP A 581 -12.45 -7.97 -21.57
CA ASP A 581 -11.09 -7.54 -21.21
C ASP A 581 -10.26 -7.25 -22.48
N ASP A 582 -10.10 -8.22 -23.38
CA ASP A 582 -9.22 -8.15 -24.55
C ASP A 582 -9.90 -7.77 -25.89
N VAL A 583 -9.14 -7.13 -26.80
CA VAL A 583 -9.56 -6.99 -28.22
C VAL A 583 -9.15 -8.22 -29.02
N THR A 584 -10.13 -9.06 -29.34
CA THR A 584 -9.92 -10.35 -30.07
C THR A 584 -9.61 -10.25 -31.58
N GLN A 585 -9.59 -9.05 -32.18
CA GLN A 585 -9.20 -8.82 -33.58
C GLN A 585 -8.41 -7.51 -33.72
N PRO A 586 -7.34 -7.42 -34.53
CA PRO A 586 -6.57 -6.18 -34.66
C PRO A 586 -7.43 -4.98 -35.12
N ILE A 587 -7.61 -4.01 -34.22
CA ILE A 587 -8.31 -2.73 -34.47
C ILE A 587 -7.29 -1.59 -34.41
N GLU A 588 -7.30 -0.70 -35.40
CA GLU A 588 -6.37 0.43 -35.45
C GLU A 588 -6.57 1.37 -34.24
N GLY A 589 -5.49 1.62 -33.50
CA GLY A 589 -5.50 2.49 -32.31
C GLY A 589 -5.91 1.82 -31.00
N LEU A 590 -6.02 0.48 -30.99
CA LEU A 590 -6.14 -0.38 -29.81
C LEU A 590 -5.00 -1.41 -29.78
N THR A 591 -4.68 -1.90 -28.59
CA THR A 591 -3.75 -2.98 -28.28
C THR A 591 -4.51 -4.25 -27.88
N GLU A 592 -3.81 -5.37 -27.70
CA GLU A 592 -4.45 -6.66 -27.36
C GLU A 592 -5.16 -6.60 -26.00
N THR A 593 -4.59 -5.89 -25.01
CA THR A 593 -5.11 -5.72 -23.63
C THR A 593 -6.02 -4.49 -23.46
N ASP A 594 -6.62 -4.00 -24.54
CA ASP A 594 -7.63 -2.93 -24.50
C ASP A 594 -9.04 -3.55 -24.61
N SER A 595 -10.04 -2.97 -23.97
CA SER A 595 -11.40 -3.54 -23.91
C SER A 595 -12.37 -2.89 -24.90
N LEU A 596 -13.20 -3.72 -25.54
CA LEU A 596 -14.28 -3.24 -26.41
C LEU A 596 -15.56 -4.09 -26.25
N ILE A 597 -16.71 -3.43 -26.07
CA ILE A 597 -18.04 -4.06 -26.03
C ILE A 597 -18.93 -3.42 -27.10
N THR A 598 -19.61 -4.22 -27.91
CA THR A 598 -20.71 -3.76 -28.78
C THR A 598 -22.02 -4.40 -28.34
N PHE A 599 -23.05 -3.61 -28.08
CA PHE A 599 -24.30 -4.09 -27.47
C PHE A 599 -25.55 -3.42 -28.07
N THR A 600 -26.71 -4.06 -27.99
CA THR A 600 -28.00 -3.49 -28.40
C THR A 600 -28.92 -3.35 -27.18
N ILE A 601 -29.38 -2.14 -26.92
CA ILE A 601 -30.08 -1.77 -25.68
C ILE A 601 -31.49 -2.40 -25.65
N PRO A 602 -31.85 -3.19 -24.61
CA PRO A 602 -33.12 -3.93 -24.57
C PRO A 602 -34.33 -3.08 -24.11
N SER A 603 -34.10 -2.00 -23.38
CA SER A 603 -35.15 -1.19 -22.75
C SER A 603 -34.70 0.27 -22.55
N ASN A 604 -35.63 1.22 -22.57
CA ASN A 604 -35.30 2.61 -22.24
C ASN A 604 -34.90 2.72 -20.76
N GLY A 605 -33.75 3.33 -20.45
CA GLY A 605 -33.30 3.47 -19.07
C GLY A 605 -31.85 3.93 -18.92
N SER A 606 -31.41 3.97 -17.67
CA SER A 606 -30.00 4.18 -17.31
C SER A 606 -29.24 2.86 -17.32
N TYR A 607 -27.99 2.91 -17.81
CA TYR A 607 -27.05 1.81 -17.90
C TYR A 607 -25.72 2.22 -17.28
N ILE A 608 -24.99 1.24 -16.76
CA ILE A 608 -23.73 1.47 -16.03
C ILE A 608 -22.59 0.79 -16.77
N VAL A 609 -21.58 1.57 -17.16
CA VAL A 609 -20.29 1.06 -17.65
C VAL A 609 -19.31 1.04 -16.49
N ARG A 610 -18.73 -0.11 -16.20
CA ARG A 610 -17.61 -0.23 -15.26
C ARG A 610 -16.31 -0.27 -16.04
N ALA A 611 -15.47 0.73 -15.83
CA ALA A 611 -14.07 0.70 -16.20
C ALA A 611 -13.28 0.14 -15.01
N THR A 612 -12.76 -1.08 -15.16
CA THR A 612 -11.88 -1.73 -14.18
C THR A 612 -10.66 -2.28 -14.93
N ARG A 613 -9.80 -3.01 -14.23
CA ARG A 613 -8.60 -3.63 -14.79
C ARG A 613 -8.61 -5.13 -14.54
N PHE A 614 -8.13 -5.90 -15.50
CA PHE A 614 -7.71 -7.28 -15.27
C PHE A 614 -6.35 -7.25 -14.53
N GLY A 615 -5.44 -6.35 -14.91
CA GLY A 615 -4.10 -6.27 -14.36
C GLY A 615 -3.43 -4.90 -14.48
N GLY A 616 -2.24 -4.79 -13.87
CA GLY A 616 -1.39 -3.60 -13.92
C GLY A 616 -1.99 -2.33 -13.30
N ASN A 617 -1.44 -1.18 -13.67
CA ASN A 617 -1.97 0.15 -13.33
C ASN A 617 -1.70 1.12 -14.49
N GLY A 618 -2.43 2.25 -14.50
CA GLY A 618 -2.20 3.31 -15.47
C GLY A 618 -3.43 4.13 -15.80
N ILE A 619 -3.24 5.08 -16.72
CA ILE A 619 -4.29 5.95 -17.22
C ILE A 619 -4.99 5.26 -18.39
N TYR A 620 -6.32 5.22 -18.37
CA TYR A 620 -7.16 4.81 -19.50
C TYR A 620 -7.93 5.99 -20.08
N GLU A 621 -8.42 5.79 -21.31
CA GLU A 621 -9.44 6.59 -21.97
C GLU A 621 -10.64 5.70 -22.26
N LEU A 622 -11.83 6.12 -21.83
CA LEU A 622 -13.10 5.43 -22.03
C LEU A 622 -14.02 6.32 -22.88
N VAL A 623 -14.67 5.72 -23.89
CA VAL A 623 -15.73 6.37 -24.66
C VAL A 623 -16.90 5.42 -24.88
N VAL A 624 -18.11 5.95 -24.80
CA VAL A 624 -19.34 5.26 -25.23
C VAL A 624 -19.85 5.97 -26.48
N THR A 625 -20.05 5.23 -27.58
CA THR A 625 -20.64 5.73 -28.82
C THR A 625 -21.97 5.03 -29.11
N ARG A 626 -22.80 5.67 -29.93
CA ARG A 626 -24.05 5.13 -30.45
C ARG A 626 -24.05 5.28 -31.97
N GLU A 627 -24.47 4.24 -32.67
CA GLU A 627 -24.63 4.20 -34.14
C GLU A 627 -25.88 4.94 -34.63
#